data_AF-A0A9P5XZN1-F1
#
_entry.id   AF-A0A9P5XZN1-F1
#
_cell.length_a   1.000
_cell.length_b   1.000
_cell.length_c   1.000
_cell.angle_alpha   90.00
_cell.angle_beta   90.00
_cell.angle_gamma   90.00
#
_symmetry.space_group_name_H-M   'P 1'
#
loop_
_entity.id
_entity.type
_entity.pdbx_description
1 polymer ?
#
loop_
_entity_poly.entity_id
_entity_poly.type
_entity_poly.pdbx_seq_one_letter_code
_entity_poly.pdbx_strand_id
1 'polypeptide(L)'
;MTPASFSTSSSPALATFQHPQEPHLPHTPQTPQPPPEQPIASSSSTIVSAPPRGSHGKKRDASYIPRPPNAFILYRSSFIKSQQVTDKVEGNHSNLSKIIGKYWKTLPQAERDEWEAKAVLAQAEHRARYPDWRFRP
;
A
#
# COMPACT_ATOMS: atom_id res chain seq x y z
N MET A 1 4.90 -15.43 -51.52
CA MET A 1 3.59 -16.06 -51.82
C MET A 1 2.93 -16.39 -50.50
N THR A 2 1.65 -16.02 -50.37
CA THR A 2 0.57 -16.43 -49.41
C THR A 2 0.84 -16.90 -47.97
N PRO A 3 -0.06 -16.57 -47.01
CA PRO A 3 0.13 -16.80 -45.57
C PRO A 3 -0.51 -18.10 -45.05
N ALA A 4 -0.10 -18.51 -43.84
CA ALA A 4 -0.80 -19.55 -43.06
C ALA A 4 -1.66 -18.90 -41.96
N SER A 5 -2.96 -18.73 -42.25
CA SER A 5 -3.96 -18.33 -41.27
C SER A 5 -4.44 -19.55 -40.47
N PHE A 6 -4.54 -19.43 -39.15
CA PHE A 6 -5.29 -20.37 -38.32
C PHE A 6 -6.33 -19.62 -37.47
N SER A 7 -7.48 -19.37 -38.08
CA SER A 7 -8.70 -19.13 -37.30
C SER A 7 -9.18 -20.49 -36.76
N THR A 8 -9.43 -20.58 -35.46
CA THR A 8 -10.24 -21.67 -34.91
C THR A 8 -11.21 -21.10 -33.89
N SER A 9 -12.47 -21.09 -34.30
CA SER A 9 -13.63 -20.84 -33.44
C SER A 9 -13.85 -22.05 -32.52
N SER A 10 -14.25 -21.81 -31.27
CA SER A 10 -15.40 -22.49 -30.63
C SER A 10 -15.48 -22.22 -29.12
N SER A 11 -16.34 -21.28 -28.73
CA SER A 11 -17.20 -21.46 -27.54
C SER A 11 -18.34 -22.42 -27.94
N PRO A 12 -19.03 -23.17 -27.05
CA PRO A 12 -19.31 -22.80 -25.65
C PRO A 12 -19.30 -23.94 -24.60
N ALA A 13 -19.39 -23.59 -23.30
CA ALA A 13 -20.06 -24.42 -22.29
C ALA A 13 -20.42 -23.57 -21.06
N LEU A 14 -21.72 -23.47 -20.76
CA LEU A 14 -22.26 -22.77 -19.59
C LEU A 14 -22.43 -23.80 -18.47
N ALA A 15 -21.46 -23.88 -17.56
CA ALA A 15 -21.48 -24.83 -16.45
C ALA A 15 -22.23 -24.26 -15.23
N THR A 16 -23.55 -24.41 -15.21
CA THR A 16 -24.38 -24.15 -14.02
C THR A 16 -24.07 -25.20 -12.95
N PHE A 17 -23.29 -24.83 -11.92
CA PHE A 17 -23.10 -25.68 -10.75
C PHE A 17 -24.10 -25.32 -9.64
N GLN A 18 -25.26 -25.98 -9.69
CA GLN A 18 -26.33 -25.86 -8.71
C GLN A 18 -25.87 -26.43 -7.35
N HIS A 19 -25.59 -25.58 -6.37
CA HIS A 19 -25.39 -26.02 -4.99
C HIS A 19 -26.72 -26.47 -4.37
N PRO A 20 -26.82 -27.67 -3.76
CA PRO A 20 -27.95 -28.06 -2.94
C PRO A 20 -27.99 -27.28 -1.62
N GLN A 21 -29.19 -26.90 -1.19
CA GLN A 21 -29.45 -26.37 0.16
C GLN A 21 -29.47 -27.53 1.17
N GLU A 22 -28.79 -27.38 2.31
CA GLU A 22 -28.97 -28.24 3.49
C GLU A 22 -29.96 -27.58 4.47
N PRO A 23 -30.87 -28.33 5.12
CA PRO A 23 -31.93 -27.75 5.94
C PRO A 23 -31.51 -27.49 7.38
N HIS A 24 -31.91 -26.30 7.82
CA HIS A 24 -32.01 -25.76 9.17
C HIS A 24 -32.45 -26.74 10.28
N LEU A 25 -31.75 -26.72 11.42
CA LEU A 25 -32.30 -26.99 12.75
C LEU A 25 -31.79 -25.95 13.78
N PRO A 26 -32.57 -25.61 14.83
CA PRO A 26 -32.34 -24.42 15.64
C PRO A 26 -31.54 -24.68 16.93
N HIS A 27 -30.79 -23.66 17.39
CA HIS A 27 -30.19 -23.62 18.73
C HIS A 27 -30.47 -22.26 19.37
N THR A 28 -30.95 -22.24 20.61
CA THR A 28 -31.26 -21.05 21.41
C THR A 28 -30.00 -20.48 22.10
N PRO A 29 -30.00 -19.18 22.43
CA PRO A 29 -30.14 -18.76 23.84
C PRO A 29 -31.05 -17.51 23.98
N GLN A 30 -32.03 -17.45 24.87
CA GLN A 30 -32.00 -17.36 26.35
C GLN A 30 -31.51 -16.00 26.93
N THR A 31 -32.53 -15.20 27.31
CA THR A 31 -32.63 -14.26 28.47
C THR A 31 -31.67 -13.06 28.62
N PRO A 32 -32.22 -11.83 28.84
CA PRO A 32 -31.44 -10.65 29.22
C PRO A 32 -31.25 -10.52 30.75
N GLN A 33 -30.09 -10.02 31.20
CA GLN A 33 -29.87 -9.61 32.60
C GLN A 33 -28.93 -8.38 32.72
N PRO A 34 -29.29 -7.33 33.49
CA PRO A 34 -28.46 -6.14 33.76
C PRO A 34 -27.65 -6.26 35.10
N PRO A 35 -26.88 -5.23 35.55
CA PRO A 35 -25.61 -5.39 36.28
C PRO A 35 -25.74 -5.16 37.81
N PRO A 36 -24.65 -5.19 38.61
CA PRO A 36 -23.70 -4.05 38.76
C PRO A 36 -22.21 -4.53 38.78
N GLU A 37 -21.11 -3.84 39.13
CA GLU A 37 -20.81 -2.49 39.71
C GLU A 37 -19.67 -1.78 38.89
N GLN A 38 -18.75 -1.06 39.55
CA GLN A 38 -17.52 -0.38 39.07
C GLN A 38 -16.39 -0.61 40.11
N PRO A 39 -15.11 -0.34 39.78
CA PRO A 39 -14.57 0.90 40.34
C PRO A 39 -13.67 1.73 39.39
N ILE A 40 -13.97 3.03 39.39
CA ILE A 40 -13.11 4.20 39.17
C ILE A 40 -11.60 4.03 38.92
N ALA A 41 -11.10 4.69 37.86
CA ALA A 41 -10.07 5.74 37.99
C ALA A 41 -9.85 6.53 36.68
N SER A 42 -10.05 7.84 36.77
CA SER A 42 -9.30 8.91 36.08
C SER A 42 -8.86 8.73 34.61
N SER A 43 -9.54 9.45 33.72
CA SER A 43 -8.89 10.07 32.55
C SER A 43 -9.52 11.45 32.32
N SER A 44 -8.87 12.47 32.88
CA SER A 44 -9.30 13.86 32.75
C SER A 44 -8.79 14.47 31.43
N SER A 45 -9.47 15.52 30.98
CA SER A 45 -9.12 16.40 29.85
C SER A 45 -9.35 15.86 28.42
N THR A 46 -10.38 16.41 27.77
CA THR A 46 -10.24 17.46 26.74
C THR A 46 -8.96 17.38 25.88
N ILE A 47 -8.98 17.30 24.55
CA ILE A 47 -9.61 18.25 23.60
C ILE A 47 -10.01 17.56 22.29
N VAL A 48 -11.01 18.11 21.60
CA VAL A 48 -11.37 17.72 20.23
C VAL A 48 -10.27 18.03 19.21
N SER A 49 -9.95 17.05 18.37
CA SER A 49 -9.39 17.26 17.02
C SER A 49 -9.66 16.02 16.18
N ALA A 50 -10.48 16.19 15.14
CA ALA A 50 -10.93 15.09 14.30
C ALA A 50 -9.75 14.44 13.54
N PRO A 51 -9.66 13.10 13.46
CA PRO A 51 -8.63 12.46 12.66
C PRO A 51 -8.85 12.76 11.16
N PRO A 52 -7.79 13.08 10.39
CA PRO A 52 -7.92 13.28 8.96
C PRO A 52 -8.43 11.99 8.29
N ARG A 53 -9.36 12.15 7.34
CA ARG A 53 -10.03 11.03 6.65
C ARG A 53 -9.00 10.05 6.11
N GLY A 54 -9.02 8.83 6.65
CA GLY A 54 -7.97 7.85 6.45
C GLY A 54 -7.77 7.51 4.97
N SER A 55 -6.56 7.77 4.49
CA SER A 55 -5.99 7.00 3.38
C SER A 55 -6.19 5.51 3.66
N HIS A 56 -6.54 4.72 2.63
CA HIS A 56 -6.86 3.29 2.75
C HIS A 56 -5.63 2.40 3.07
N GLY A 57 -4.57 2.98 3.64
CA GLY A 57 -3.55 2.21 4.33
C GLY A 57 -4.15 1.60 5.59
N LYS A 58 -4.25 0.26 5.63
CA LYS A 58 -4.25 -0.47 6.91
C LYS A 58 -3.15 0.15 7.79
N LYS A 59 -3.48 0.53 9.03
CA LYS A 59 -2.47 0.87 10.04
C LYS A 59 -1.50 -0.31 10.09
N ARG A 60 -0.28 -0.13 9.59
CA ARG A 60 0.72 -1.19 9.63
C ARG A 60 1.18 -1.33 11.07
N ASP A 61 1.39 -2.56 11.51
CA ASP A 61 1.87 -2.84 12.86
C ASP A 61 3.17 -2.08 13.12
N ALA A 62 3.42 -1.70 14.38
CA ALA A 62 4.63 -0.95 14.75
C ALA A 62 5.93 -1.70 14.37
N SER A 63 5.85 -3.03 14.24
CA SER A 63 6.93 -3.92 13.78
C SER A 63 7.14 -3.93 12.26
N TYR A 64 6.35 -3.19 11.47
CA TYR A 64 6.49 -3.18 10.02
C TYR A 64 7.74 -2.41 9.56
N ILE A 65 8.71 -3.14 9.04
CA ILE A 65 9.92 -2.58 8.43
C ILE A 65 9.63 -2.21 6.96
N PRO A 66 9.71 -0.91 6.58
CA PRO A 66 9.49 -0.47 5.21
C PRO A 66 10.61 -0.91 4.28
N ARG A 67 10.28 -1.08 2.99
CA ARG A 67 11.29 -1.43 1.96
C ARG A 67 12.37 -0.34 1.86
N PRO A 68 13.65 -0.69 1.62
CA PRO A 68 14.66 0.30 1.31
C PRO A 68 14.28 1.08 0.03
N PRO A 69 14.51 2.40 -0.01
CA PRO A 69 14.20 3.22 -1.18
C PRO A 69 15.18 2.92 -2.33
N ASN A 70 14.65 2.83 -3.55
CA ASN A 70 15.49 2.78 -4.75
C ASN A 70 15.85 4.19 -5.26
N ALA A 71 16.71 4.25 -6.28
CA ALA A 71 17.21 5.50 -6.86
C ALA A 71 16.09 6.48 -7.26
N PHE A 72 15.05 5.97 -7.93
CA PHE A 72 13.89 6.75 -8.35
C PHE A 72 13.06 7.25 -7.16
N ILE A 73 12.90 6.47 -6.08
CA ILE A 73 12.22 6.91 -4.86
C ILE A 73 13.01 8.05 -4.18
N LEU A 74 14.34 7.92 -4.08
CA LEU A 74 15.20 8.97 -3.53
C LEU A 74 15.12 10.26 -4.37
N TYR A 75 15.26 10.15 -5.69
CA TYR A 75 15.12 11.27 -6.62
C TYR A 75 13.74 11.93 -6.53
N ARG A 76 12.65 11.14 -6.53
CA ARG A 76 11.28 11.65 -6.37
C ARG A 76 11.11 12.42 -5.07
N SER A 77 11.61 11.89 -3.94
CA SER A 77 11.56 12.59 -2.66
C SER A 77 12.39 13.87 -2.67
N SER A 78 13.54 13.89 -3.34
CA SER A 78 14.34 15.12 -3.53
C SER A 78 13.60 16.16 -4.36
N PHE A 79 13.02 15.75 -5.49
CA PHE A 79 12.28 16.61 -6.42
C PHE A 79 11.03 17.24 -5.76
N ILE A 80 10.29 16.48 -4.95
CA ILE A 80 9.16 17.01 -4.16
C ILE A 80 9.63 18.07 -3.17
N LYS A 81 10.72 17.81 -2.43
CA LYS A 81 11.29 18.74 -1.46
C LYS A 81 11.82 20.02 -2.11
N SER A 82 12.52 19.91 -3.24
CA SER A 82 13.11 21.06 -3.93
C SER A 82 12.08 21.96 -4.60
N GLN A 83 10.94 21.41 -5.02
CA GLN A 83 9.95 22.13 -5.83
C GLN A 83 8.88 22.85 -4.99
N GLN A 84 9.07 22.95 -3.66
CA GLN A 84 8.13 23.52 -2.68
C GLN A 84 6.65 23.25 -3.05
N VAL A 85 6.34 21.97 -3.24
CA VAL A 85 5.03 21.50 -3.66
C VAL A 85 4.03 21.85 -2.56
N THR A 86 3.40 23.02 -2.66
CA THR A 86 2.48 23.57 -1.65
C THR A 86 1.35 22.57 -1.43
N ASP A 87 0.91 22.37 -0.19
CA ASP A 87 0.13 21.19 0.27
C ASP A 87 -1.10 20.84 -0.57
N LYS A 88 -1.66 21.80 -1.32
CA LYS A 88 -2.71 21.57 -2.34
C LYS A 88 -2.35 20.55 -3.43
N VAL A 89 -1.07 20.37 -3.79
CA VAL A 89 -0.65 19.45 -4.86
C VAL A 89 -0.31 18.04 -4.32
N GLU A 90 -0.20 17.88 -3.00
CA GLU A 90 0.10 16.61 -2.34
C GLU A 90 -0.90 15.49 -2.71
N GLY A 91 -2.18 15.85 -2.88
CA GLY A 91 -3.23 14.92 -3.30
C GLY A 91 -3.00 14.23 -4.66
N ASN A 92 -2.16 14.82 -5.54
CA ASN A 92 -1.94 14.34 -6.90
C ASN A 92 -0.61 13.58 -7.11
N HIS A 93 -0.09 12.93 -6.05
CA HIS A 93 1.08 12.04 -6.09
C HIS A 93 1.17 11.12 -7.32
N SER A 94 0.04 10.59 -7.82
CA SER A 94 -0.02 9.73 -9.02
C SER A 94 0.39 10.47 -10.29
N ASN A 95 -0.06 11.71 -10.48
CA ASN A 95 0.32 12.51 -11.65
C ASN A 95 1.75 13.02 -11.53
N LEU A 96 2.17 13.41 -10.32
CA LEU A 96 3.54 13.79 -10.04
C LEU A 96 4.52 12.64 -10.32
N SER A 97 4.17 11.40 -9.96
CA SER A 97 4.98 10.22 -10.28
C SER A 97 5.11 9.96 -11.78
N LYS A 98 4.05 10.19 -12.57
CA LYS A 98 4.10 10.10 -14.05
C LYS A 98 5.02 11.17 -14.65
N ILE A 99 4.98 12.40 -14.11
CA ILE A 99 5.80 13.53 -14.55
C ILE A 99 7.28 13.30 -14.21
N ILE A 100 7.60 12.99 -12.95
CA ILE A 100 8.96 12.68 -12.49
C ILE A 100 9.50 11.43 -13.21
N GLY A 101 8.65 10.45 -13.53
CA GLY A 101 9.01 9.29 -14.35
C GLY A 101 9.41 9.62 -15.80
N LYS A 102 9.00 10.78 -16.34
CA LYS A 102 9.53 11.31 -17.61
C LYS A 102 10.90 11.96 -17.38
N TYR A 103 11.00 12.87 -16.41
CA TYR A 103 12.27 13.55 -16.08
C TYR A 103 13.39 12.58 -15.73
N TRP A 104 13.12 11.53 -14.95
CA TRP A 104 14.09 10.48 -14.62
C TRP A 104 14.69 9.79 -15.85
N LYS A 105 13.91 9.63 -16.93
CA LYS A 105 14.40 9.05 -18.19
C LYS A 105 15.23 10.02 -19.03
N THR A 106 15.09 11.33 -18.79
CA THR A 106 15.86 12.39 -19.47
C THR A 106 17.05 12.89 -18.66
N LEU A 107 17.24 12.42 -17.42
CA LEU A 107 18.41 12.78 -16.61
C LEU A 107 19.71 12.31 -17.26
N PRO A 108 20.81 13.08 -17.13
CA PRO A 108 22.15 12.60 -17.47
C PRO A 108 22.49 11.31 -16.72
N GLN A 109 23.25 10.42 -17.36
CA GLN A 109 23.63 9.16 -16.72
C GLN A 109 24.43 9.40 -15.43
N ALA A 110 25.33 10.39 -15.40
CA ALA A 110 26.09 10.75 -14.20
C ALA A 110 25.20 11.11 -13.00
N GLU A 111 24.15 11.92 -13.19
CA GLU A 111 23.20 12.21 -12.09
C GLU A 111 22.44 10.95 -11.65
N ARG A 112 22.04 10.10 -12.60
CA ARG A 112 21.38 8.83 -12.29
C ARG A 112 22.28 7.90 -11.49
N ASP A 113 23.56 7.81 -11.84
CA ASP A 113 24.56 7.01 -11.16
C ASP A 113 24.74 7.45 -9.70
N GLU A 114 24.69 8.76 -9.41
CA GLU A 114 24.68 9.24 -8.02
C GLU A 114 23.47 8.73 -7.22
N TRP A 115 22.27 8.76 -7.82
CA TRP A 115 21.05 8.28 -7.17
C TRP A 115 21.04 6.75 -7.02
N GLU A 116 21.63 6.03 -7.97
CA GLU A 116 21.82 4.58 -7.93
C GLU A 116 22.85 4.20 -6.83
N ALA A 117 23.96 4.94 -6.70
CA ALA A 117 24.91 4.78 -5.59
C ALA A 117 24.27 5.06 -4.21
N LYS A 118 23.48 6.14 -4.08
CA LYS A 118 22.71 6.45 -2.86
C LYS A 118 21.71 5.34 -2.52
N ALA A 119 21.10 4.70 -3.52
CA ALA A 119 20.18 3.58 -3.33
C ALA A 119 20.88 2.28 -2.91
N VAL A 120 22.06 1.98 -3.47
CA VAL A 120 22.91 0.85 -3.03
C VAL A 120 23.31 1.03 -1.56
N LEU A 121 23.72 2.24 -1.17
CA LEU A 121 24.03 2.56 0.22
C LEU A 121 22.82 2.34 1.15
N ALA A 122 21.65 2.87 0.78
CA ALA A 122 20.42 2.71 1.57
C ALA A 122 19.97 1.24 1.68
N GLN A 123 20.18 0.44 0.63
CA GLN A 123 19.91 -1.00 0.65
C GLN A 123 20.91 -1.76 1.54
N ALA A 124 22.19 -1.39 1.51
CA ALA A 124 23.22 -1.96 2.38
C ALA A 124 22.97 -1.61 3.86
N GLU A 125 22.68 -0.35 4.18
CA GLU A 125 22.30 0.10 5.53
C GLU A 125 21.05 -0.65 6.04
N HIS A 126 20.02 -0.77 5.20
CA HIS A 126 18.82 -1.53 5.55
C HIS A 126 19.14 -3.01 5.81
N ARG A 127 20.00 -3.64 4.99
CA ARG A 127 20.39 -5.04 5.19
C ARG A 127 21.24 -5.24 6.45
N ALA A 128 22.06 -4.27 6.82
CA ALA A 128 22.84 -4.28 8.06
C ALA A 128 21.95 -4.07 9.30
N ARG A 129 20.97 -3.15 9.23
CA ARG A 129 20.02 -2.87 10.32
C ARG A 129 19.00 -4.00 10.51
N TYR A 130 18.60 -4.66 9.43
CA TYR A 130 17.56 -5.70 9.42
C TYR A 130 18.02 -6.94 8.65
N PRO A 131 18.95 -7.75 9.20
CA PRO A 131 19.52 -8.91 8.52
C PRO A 131 18.48 -9.98 8.16
N ASP A 132 17.49 -10.20 9.03
CA ASP A 132 16.41 -11.17 8.84
C ASP A 132 15.25 -10.64 7.97
N TRP A 133 15.32 -9.39 7.50
CA TRP A 133 14.24 -8.81 6.72
C TRP A 133 14.16 -9.43 5.32
N ARG A 134 12.96 -9.89 4.97
CA ARG A 134 12.63 -10.50 3.69
C ARG A 134 11.40 -9.78 3.12
N PHE A 135 11.49 -9.35 1.87
CA PHE A 135 10.32 -8.81 1.16
C PHE A 135 9.24 -9.91 1.05
N ARG A 136 8.04 -9.60 1.54
CA ARG A 136 6.80 -10.38 1.34
C ARG A 136 5.87 -9.52 0.47
N PRO A 137 5.56 -9.94 -0.77
CA PRO A 137 4.67 -9.21 -1.67
C PRO A 137 3.21 -9.25 -1.20
#